data_AF-A0A5J4PRU2-F1
#
_entry.id   AF-A0A5J4PRU2-F1
#
_cell.length_a   1.000
_cell.length_b   1.000
_cell.length_c   1.000
_cell.angle_alpha   90.00
_cell.angle_beta   90.00
_cell.angle_gamma   90.00
#
_symmetry.space_group_name_H-M   'P 1'
#
loop_
_entity.id
_entity.type
_entity.pdbx_description
1 polymer ?
#
loop_
_entity_poly.entity_id
_entity_poly.type
_entity_poly.pdbx_seq_one_letter_code
_entity_poly.pdbx_strand_id
1 'polypeptide(L)'
;MLNKRCFIISIQILLLYSMSYGKDLAKYVNPMIGASTNTTIARAYHGLGKTVPGASTPYGMAQVSPNTITGGDNGPGYSDEHTTIEGFAFTQVGTGWYGDLGNFLVM
;
A
#
# COMPACT_ATOMS: atom_id res chain seq x y z
N MET A 1 -26.45 39.74 -30.69
CA MET A 1 -25.41 38.69 -30.74
C MET A 1 -24.38 38.81 -29.61
N LEU A 2 -24.02 40.02 -29.16
CA LEU A 2 -23.03 40.26 -28.12
C LEU A 2 -23.35 39.58 -26.77
N ASN A 3 -24.60 39.66 -26.30
CA ASN A 3 -25.03 39.10 -25.00
C ASN A 3 -24.92 37.55 -24.93
N LYS A 4 -25.15 36.85 -26.05
CA LYS A 4 -24.99 35.38 -26.11
C LYS A 4 -23.52 34.95 -26.04
N ARG A 5 -22.62 35.73 -26.65
CA ARG A 5 -21.17 35.48 -26.59
C ARG A 5 -20.61 35.76 -25.19
N CYS A 6 -21.04 36.85 -24.55
CA CYS A 6 -20.68 37.14 -23.16
C CYS A 6 -21.12 36.02 -22.21
N PHE A 7 -22.35 35.53 -22.35
CA PHE A 7 -22.88 34.46 -21.50
C PHE A 7 -22.09 33.14 -21.63
N ILE A 8 -21.69 32.78 -22.86
CA ILE A 8 -20.86 31.58 -23.11
C ILE A 8 -19.46 31.74 -22.50
N ILE A 9 -18.86 32.93 -22.60
CA ILE A 9 -17.55 33.22 -22.01
C ILE A 9 -17.63 33.16 -20.47
N SER A 10 -18.71 33.65 -19.87
CA SER A 10 -18.93 33.56 -18.42
C SER A 10 -18.99 32.11 -17.92
N ILE A 11 -19.68 31.24 -18.65
CA ILE A 11 -19.78 29.80 -18.34
C ILE A 11 -18.42 29.11 -18.46
N GLN A 12 -17.64 29.44 -19.50
CA GLN A 12 -16.30 28.88 -19.70
C GLN A 12 -15.34 29.28 -18.56
N ILE A 13 -15.40 30.54 -18.10
CA ILE A 13 -14.60 31.02 -16.98
C ILE A 13 -15.01 30.33 -15.67
N LEU A 14 -16.31 30.10 -15.47
CA LEU A 14 -16.81 29.39 -14.28
C LEU A 14 -16.37 27.92 -14.24
N LEU A 15 -16.32 27.26 -15.41
CA LEU A 15 -15.83 25.89 -15.58
C LEU A 15 -14.32 25.74 -15.37
N LEU A 16 -13.53 26.79 -15.61
CA LEU A 16 -12.10 26.81 -15.31
C LEU A 16 -11.83 26.99 -13.81
N TYR A 17 -12.73 27.67 -13.09
CA TYR A 17 -12.62 27.90 -11.65
C TYR A 17 -12.97 26.67 -10.79
N SER A 18 -13.67 25.68 -11.35
CA SER A 18 -14.06 24.45 -10.64
C SER A 18 -12.97 23.37 -10.62
N MET A 19 -11.82 23.59 -11.27
CA MET A 19 -10.70 22.66 -11.24
C MET A 19 -9.97 22.75 -9.88
N SER A 20 -10.40 21.95 -8.92
CA SER A 20 -9.69 21.78 -7.64
C SER A 20 -8.42 20.96 -7.85
N TYR A 21 -7.24 21.59 -7.74
CA TYR A 21 -5.96 20.90 -7.73
C TYR A 21 -5.65 20.42 -6.30
N GLY A 22 -6.22 19.27 -5.93
CA GLY A 22 -5.92 18.62 -4.66
C GLY A 22 -4.49 18.12 -4.61
N LYS A 23 -3.77 18.38 -3.52
CA LYS A 23 -2.44 17.80 -3.29
C LYS A 23 -2.60 16.29 -3.10
N ASP A 24 -2.06 15.49 -4.01
CA ASP A 24 -1.93 14.05 -3.81
C ASP A 24 -0.96 13.79 -2.64
N LEU A 25 -1.52 13.37 -1.50
CA LEU A 25 -0.77 13.04 -0.30
C LEU A 25 -0.27 11.59 -0.31
N ALA A 26 -0.86 10.72 -1.13
CA ALA A 26 -0.48 9.30 -1.18
C ALA A 26 0.96 9.13 -1.68
N LYS A 27 1.46 10.06 -2.50
CA LYS A 27 2.86 10.09 -2.96
C LYS A 27 3.92 10.19 -1.86
N TYR A 28 3.55 10.55 -0.63
CA TYR A 28 4.47 10.58 0.51
C TYR A 28 4.55 9.25 1.25
N VAL A 29 3.66 8.31 0.95
CA VAL A 29 3.65 6.98 1.57
C VAL A 29 4.64 6.08 0.82
N ASN A 30 5.59 5.50 1.55
CA ASN A 30 6.45 4.43 1.05
C ASN A 30 6.10 3.13 1.78
N PRO A 31 5.38 2.19 1.11
CA PRO A 31 4.99 0.91 1.71
C PRO A 31 6.16 0.02 2.14
N MET A 32 7.37 0.26 1.61
CA MET A 32 8.56 -0.54 1.95
C MET A 32 9.19 -0.14 3.29
N ILE A 33 8.80 0.99 3.89
CA ILE A 33 9.29 1.37 5.22
C ILE A 33 8.80 0.34 6.24
N GLY A 34 9.76 -0.39 6.82
CA GLY A 34 9.50 -1.43 7.81
C GLY A 34 9.15 -2.80 7.22
N ALA A 35 9.19 -2.99 5.90
CA ALA A 35 8.86 -4.24 5.23
C ALA A 35 10.01 -5.27 5.31
N SER A 36 10.43 -5.58 6.53
CA SER A 36 11.52 -6.51 6.83
C SER A 36 11.23 -7.29 8.11
N THR A 37 11.48 -8.59 8.04
CA THR A 37 11.44 -9.55 9.14
C THR A 37 12.85 -9.90 9.65
N ASN A 38 13.90 -9.27 9.10
CA ASN A 38 15.29 -9.63 9.38
C ASN A 38 15.72 -9.29 10.82
N THR A 39 15.98 -10.33 11.61
CA THR A 39 16.41 -10.23 13.01
C THR A 39 17.89 -9.90 13.17
N THR A 40 18.72 -10.24 12.17
CA THR A 40 20.16 -9.99 12.19
C THR A 40 20.46 -8.50 12.00
N ILE A 41 19.84 -7.87 10.99
CA ILE A 41 19.95 -6.43 10.74
C ILE A 41 19.29 -5.64 11.87
N ALA A 42 18.14 -6.09 12.37
CA ALA A 42 17.46 -5.47 13.50
C ALA A 42 18.28 -5.49 14.80
N ARG A 43 19.22 -6.45 14.94
CA ARG A 43 19.92 -6.76 16.21
C ARG A 43 18.93 -7.00 17.36
N ALA A 44 17.75 -7.52 17.02
CA ALA A 44 16.63 -7.73 17.91
C ALA A 44 15.86 -8.98 17.47
N TYR A 45 15.41 -9.77 18.45
CA TYR A 45 14.73 -11.03 18.19
C TYR A 45 13.42 -10.86 17.42
N HIS A 46 12.73 -9.73 17.62
CA HIS A 46 11.44 -9.45 16.97
C HIS A 46 11.57 -8.92 15.52
N GLY A 47 12.78 -8.77 14.98
CA GLY A 47 12.99 -8.23 13.63
C GLY A 47 12.78 -6.72 13.53
N LEU A 48 12.65 -6.22 12.29
CA LEU A 48 12.33 -4.82 12.00
C LEU A 48 10.81 -4.58 12.03
N GLY A 49 10.32 -3.55 11.33
CA GLY A 49 8.93 -3.09 11.43
C GLY A 49 7.86 -4.14 11.11
N LYS A 50 8.20 -5.18 10.34
CA LYS A 50 7.26 -6.24 9.94
C LYS A 50 5.96 -5.67 9.35
N THR A 51 6.08 -4.64 8.51
CA THR A 51 4.95 -4.05 7.77
C THR A 51 4.65 -4.83 6.51
N VAL A 52 3.44 -4.67 5.97
CA VAL A 52 3.03 -5.32 4.73
C VAL A 52 3.00 -4.29 3.60
N PRO A 53 3.81 -4.46 2.53
CA PRO A 53 3.95 -3.44 1.48
C PRO A 53 2.88 -3.51 0.40
N GLY A 54 1.95 -4.47 0.47
CA GLY A 54 0.93 -4.69 -0.54
C GLY A 54 -0.19 -3.65 -0.59
N ALA A 55 -1.01 -3.78 -1.64
CA ALA A 55 -2.13 -2.89 -1.87
C ALA A 55 -3.26 -3.17 -0.88
N SER A 56 -3.77 -2.11 -0.26
CA SER A 56 -4.96 -2.14 0.60
C SER A 56 -5.67 -0.80 0.55
N THR A 57 -6.97 -0.82 0.82
CA THR A 57 -7.73 0.39 1.12
C THR A 57 -7.70 0.65 2.63
N PRO A 58 -7.90 1.90 3.10
CA PRO A 58 -8.00 2.17 4.53
C PRO A 58 -9.06 1.27 5.19
N TYR A 59 -8.63 0.41 6.11
CA TYR A 59 -9.47 -0.59 6.80
C TYR A 59 -10.16 -1.60 5.87
N GLY A 60 -9.58 -1.84 4.69
CA GLY A 60 -10.04 -2.87 3.77
C GLY A 60 -9.91 -4.28 4.36
N MET A 61 -10.83 -5.17 4.00
CA MET A 61 -10.80 -6.58 4.41
C MET A 61 -9.69 -7.37 3.69
N ALA A 62 -9.33 -6.96 2.48
CA ALA A 62 -8.30 -7.59 1.66
C ALA A 62 -7.05 -6.71 1.62
N GLN A 63 -5.90 -7.35 1.77
CA GLN A 63 -4.58 -6.75 1.62
C GLN A 63 -3.77 -7.66 0.71
N VAL A 64 -3.77 -7.32 -0.59
CA VAL A 64 -3.08 -8.12 -1.60
C VAL A 64 -1.60 -7.73 -1.60
N SER A 65 -0.74 -8.65 -1.17
CA SER A 65 0.69 -8.38 -1.01
C SER A 65 1.54 -9.54 -1.52
N PRO A 66 2.74 -9.28 -2.08
CA PRO A 66 3.72 -10.33 -2.34
C PRO A 66 4.04 -11.11 -1.06
N ASN A 67 4.21 -12.41 -1.20
CA ASN A 67 4.62 -13.32 -0.13
C ASN A 67 5.98 -13.90 -0.50
N THR A 68 6.98 -13.65 0.33
CA THR A 68 8.35 -14.14 0.15
C THR A 68 8.59 -15.45 0.89
N ILE A 69 7.97 -15.62 2.06
CA ILE A 69 8.03 -16.83 2.90
C ILE A 69 6.69 -16.97 3.61
N THR A 70 6.08 -18.15 3.54
CA THR A 70 4.84 -18.48 4.24
C THR A 70 5.12 -18.92 5.69
N GLY A 71 4.49 -18.23 6.65
CA GLY A 71 4.47 -18.62 8.06
C GLY A 71 5.77 -18.36 8.82
N GLY A 72 5.92 -19.03 9.98
CA GLY A 72 7.03 -18.78 10.90
C GLY A 72 6.99 -17.37 11.49
N ASP A 73 8.16 -16.80 11.76
CA ASP A 73 8.29 -15.42 12.25
C ASP A 73 8.19 -14.36 11.13
N ASN A 74 7.73 -14.79 9.94
CA ASN A 74 7.42 -13.93 8.79
C ASN A 74 5.92 -13.68 8.69
N GLY A 75 5.27 -13.35 9.81
CA GLY A 75 3.82 -13.16 9.81
C GLY A 75 3.26 -12.10 8.81
N PRO A 76 4.02 -11.05 8.45
CA PRO A 76 3.65 -10.15 7.37
C PRO A 76 3.77 -10.74 5.96
N GLY A 77 4.25 -11.99 5.79
CA GLY A 77 4.45 -12.65 4.50
C GLY A 77 5.64 -12.14 3.66
N TYR A 78 6.07 -10.91 3.86
CA TYR A 78 7.12 -10.24 3.07
C TYR A 78 8.34 -9.82 3.91
N SER A 79 9.54 -9.97 3.33
CA SER A 79 10.77 -9.31 3.79
C SER A 79 11.58 -8.82 2.59
N ASP A 80 12.05 -7.57 2.64
CA ASP A 80 12.82 -6.93 1.56
C ASP A 80 14.13 -7.67 1.22
N GLU A 81 14.70 -8.38 2.18
CA GLU A 81 15.95 -9.12 2.00
C GLU A 81 15.77 -10.44 1.25
N HIS A 82 14.54 -10.94 1.13
CA HIS A 82 14.27 -12.17 0.41
C HIS A 82 14.25 -11.92 -1.10
N THR A 83 14.89 -12.81 -1.86
CA THR A 83 15.08 -12.65 -3.32
C THR A 83 14.07 -13.42 -4.16
N THR A 84 13.10 -14.08 -3.52
CA THR A 84 12.08 -14.91 -4.18
C THR A 84 10.69 -14.58 -3.65
N ILE A 85 9.70 -14.68 -4.54
CA ILE A 85 8.28 -14.54 -4.22
C ILE A 85 7.63 -15.91 -4.43
N GLU A 86 6.95 -16.42 -3.39
CA GLU A 86 6.16 -17.65 -3.41
C GLU A 86 4.79 -17.44 -4.10
N GLY A 87 4.28 -16.20 -4.07
CA GLY A 87 3.04 -15.79 -4.72
C GLY A 87 2.50 -14.48 -4.14
N PHE A 88 1.24 -14.18 -4.43
CA PHE A 88 0.50 -13.05 -3.88
C PHE A 88 -0.62 -13.56 -2.99
N ALA A 89 -0.62 -13.13 -1.72
CA ALA A 89 -1.60 -13.51 -0.71
C ALA A 89 -2.58 -12.36 -0.45
N PHE A 90 -3.82 -12.69 -0.10
CA PHE A 90 -4.95 -11.74 -0.03
C PHE A 90 -5.23 -11.19 1.38
N THR A 91 -4.71 -11.84 2.42
CA THR A 91 -4.98 -11.51 3.82
C THR A 91 -3.71 -11.59 4.64
N GLN A 92 -3.00 -10.49 4.80
CA GLN A 92 -1.77 -10.45 5.60
C GLN A 92 -1.92 -9.45 6.75
N VAL A 93 -1.18 -9.68 7.83
CA VAL A 93 -1.16 -8.77 8.98
C VAL A 93 0.27 -8.40 9.30
N GLY A 94 0.52 -7.10 9.43
CA GLY A 94 1.77 -6.62 9.99
C GLY A 94 1.80 -6.97 11.48
N THR A 95 2.34 -8.13 11.82
CA THR A 95 2.50 -8.60 13.20
C THR A 95 3.97 -8.64 13.55
N GLY A 96 4.31 -8.25 14.79
CA GLY A 96 5.69 -8.32 15.30
C GLY A 96 6.20 -9.75 15.54
N TRP A 97 5.36 -10.77 15.32
CA TRP A 97 5.59 -12.15 15.74
C TRP A 97 5.05 -13.17 14.73
N TYR A 98 4.96 -14.43 15.15
CA TYR A 98 4.28 -15.48 14.39
C TYR A 98 2.80 -15.13 14.13
N GLY A 99 2.33 -15.48 12.94
CA GLY A 99 0.91 -15.39 12.57
C GLY A 99 0.73 -15.53 11.06
N ASP A 100 -0.28 -16.28 10.65
CA ASP A 100 -0.74 -16.34 9.26
C ASP A 100 -2.27 -16.39 9.29
N LEU A 101 -2.92 -15.82 8.29
CA LEU A 101 -4.38 -15.78 8.16
C LEU A 101 -4.93 -16.93 7.31
N GLY A 102 -4.11 -17.95 7.02
CA GLY A 102 -4.52 -19.07 6.18
C GLY A 102 -4.70 -18.63 4.73
N ASN A 103 -3.67 -17.99 4.19
CA ASN A 103 -3.74 -17.29 2.92
C ASN A 103 -3.95 -18.21 1.72
N PHE A 104 -4.77 -17.73 0.78
CA PHE A 104 -4.79 -18.23 -0.58
C PHE A 104 -3.69 -17.53 -1.39
N LEU A 105 -2.70 -18.29 -1.87
CA LEU A 105 -1.60 -17.77 -2.69
C LEU A 105 -1.88 -18.00 -4.18
N VAL A 106 -1.65 -16.96 -4.98
CA VAL A 106 -1.71 -17.01 -6.46
C VAL A 106 -0.35 -16.63 -7.03
N MET A 107 0.11 -17.34 -8.07
CA MET A 107 1.38 -17.11 -8.78
C MET A 107 1.13 -16.68 -10.22
#